data_AF-R8Q7S8-F1
#
_entry.id   AF-R8Q7S8-F1
#
_cell.length_a   1.000
_cell.length_b   1.000
_cell.length_c   1.000
_cell.angle_alpha   90.00
_cell.angle_beta   90.00
_cell.angle_gamma   90.00
#
_symmetry.space_group_name_H-M   'P 1'
#
loop_
_entity.id
_entity.type
_entity.pdbx_description
1 polymer ?
#
loop_
_entity_poly.entity_id
_entity_poly.type
_entity_poly.pdbx_seq_one_letter_code
_entity_poly.pdbx_strand_id
1 'polypeptide(L)'
;MKDLKRQTVKILLASGLAFSMSACSGQNEPVSKEQQQTPTKKSVKKNESVNLPVTIFKDSKYEVEMQKVGFTRSITSVEMKDFDQTSELNFWDRYKSYEKRKNIKLKDDYKLLIINMTHETDRKARSHPLEAYMFNKGSGLVIGDEELAIKNEFLDYQQQIITTVYNVGRNLKEKGDIQLAIPNEYAKNKRLQLKLVQKFDGENKLVYIDLN
;
A
#
# COMPACT_ATOMS: atom_id res chain seq x y z
N MET A 1 42.55 -26.16 43.83
CA MET A 1 43.82 -26.87 43.62
C MET A 1 43.99 -27.16 42.14
N LYS A 2 45.07 -26.62 41.56
CA LYS A 2 45.85 -27.03 40.38
C LYS A 2 45.19 -27.20 39.00
N ASP A 3 45.41 -26.16 38.20
CA ASP A 3 45.91 -26.10 36.80
C ASP A 3 46.15 -27.37 35.97
N LEU A 4 45.83 -27.25 34.67
CA LEU A 4 46.59 -27.54 33.43
C LEU A 4 45.55 -27.65 32.29
N LYS A 5 45.64 -27.14 31.04
CA LYS A 5 46.68 -26.64 30.11
C LYS A 5 45.95 -25.82 29.01
N ARG A 6 46.43 -24.63 28.60
CA ARG A 6 47.09 -24.30 27.30
C ARG A 6 46.36 -24.86 26.05
N GLN A 7 46.03 -24.09 25.00
CA GLN A 7 46.90 -23.18 24.24
C GLN A 7 46.14 -22.04 23.54
N THR A 8 46.79 -20.88 23.53
CA THR A 8 46.58 -19.70 22.69
C THR A 8 47.28 -19.88 21.33
N VAL A 9 46.68 -19.34 20.25
CA VAL A 9 47.43 -18.97 19.04
C VAL A 9 47.08 -17.54 18.68
N LYS A 10 48.06 -16.65 18.90
CA LYS A 10 48.18 -15.34 18.26
C LYS A 10 49.02 -15.55 17.00
N ILE A 11 48.61 -15.01 15.86
CA ILE A 11 49.52 -14.74 14.76
C ILE A 11 49.30 -13.29 14.33
N LEU A 12 50.37 -12.51 14.42
CA LEU A 12 50.49 -11.10 14.07
C LEU A 12 51.90 -10.97 13.48
N LEU A 13 52.01 -10.48 12.24
CA LEU A 13 53.20 -9.89 11.58
C LEU A 13 52.74 -9.55 10.14
N ALA A 14 52.58 -8.28 9.73
CA ALA A 14 53.60 -7.26 9.38
C ALA A 14 54.65 -7.85 8.41
N SER A 15 54.93 -7.34 7.20
CA SER A 15 55.21 -5.98 6.71
C SER A 15 55.21 -6.09 5.17
N GLY A 16 54.79 -5.12 4.35
CA GLY A 16 55.55 -3.91 4.01
C GLY A 16 56.53 -4.14 2.84
N LEU A 17 56.25 -3.60 1.66
CA LEU A 17 57.23 -3.08 0.68
C LEU A 17 56.51 -2.27 -0.43
N ALA A 18 56.76 -0.96 -0.43
CA ALA A 18 56.55 -0.01 -1.53
C ALA A 18 57.69 -0.19 -2.58
N PHE A 19 57.78 0.40 -3.77
CA PHE A 19 57.25 1.59 -4.47
C PHE A 19 57.36 1.30 -5.98
N SER A 20 56.57 1.99 -6.80
CA SER A 20 57.16 2.74 -7.92
C SER A 20 56.19 3.82 -8.37
N MET A 21 56.57 5.08 -8.10
CA MET A 21 56.03 6.23 -8.78
C MET A 21 56.43 6.16 -10.26
N SER A 22 55.49 6.47 -11.15
CA SER A 22 55.80 6.90 -12.51
C SER A 22 54.91 8.08 -12.82
N ALA A 23 55.44 9.26 -12.53
CA ALA A 23 55.02 10.49 -13.16
C ALA A 23 55.76 10.58 -14.50
N CYS A 24 55.02 10.51 -15.61
CA CYS A 24 55.45 11.08 -16.88
C CYS A 24 54.42 12.16 -17.25
N SER A 25 54.89 13.40 -17.17
CA SER A 25 54.27 14.59 -17.73
C SER A 25 54.35 14.57 -19.26
N GLY A 26 53.28 15.00 -19.95
CA GLY A 26 53.41 15.60 -21.28
C GLY A 26 52.31 15.26 -22.30
N GLN A 27 51.50 16.28 -22.61
CA GLN A 27 50.82 16.57 -23.89
C GLN A 27 49.43 15.96 -24.19
N ASN A 28 48.42 16.82 -23.94
CA ASN A 28 47.32 17.26 -24.79
C ASN A 28 46.43 16.26 -25.59
N GLU A 29 45.12 16.43 -25.31
CA GLU A 29 43.90 16.14 -26.07
C GLU A 29 43.26 14.73 -26.00
N PRO A 30 41.90 14.62 -26.09
CA PRO A 30 40.84 15.56 -25.71
C PRO A 30 40.07 15.05 -24.48
N VAL A 31 39.46 15.98 -23.75
CA VAL A 31 38.47 15.66 -22.71
C VAL A 31 37.34 14.86 -23.37
N SER A 32 37.35 13.55 -23.17
CA SER A 32 36.18 12.71 -23.38
C SER A 32 35.14 13.20 -22.39
N LYS A 33 34.22 14.02 -22.88
CA LYS A 33 32.95 14.28 -22.21
C LYS A 33 32.29 12.92 -22.06
N GLU A 34 32.48 12.28 -20.90
CA GLU A 34 31.54 11.29 -20.41
C GLU A 34 30.19 11.99 -20.47
N GLN A 35 29.41 11.64 -21.49
CA GLN A 35 27.99 11.85 -21.48
C GLN A 35 27.53 11.17 -20.19
N GLN A 36 27.25 11.98 -19.17
CA GLN A 36 26.32 11.60 -18.13
C GLN A 36 25.07 11.13 -18.88
N GLN A 37 24.96 9.82 -19.06
CA GLN A 37 23.71 9.19 -19.41
C GLN A 37 22.81 9.49 -18.23
N THR A 38 22.04 10.56 -18.36
CA THR A 38 20.87 10.80 -17.52
C THR A 38 20.11 9.48 -17.52
N PRO A 39 19.91 8.84 -16.35
CA PRO A 39 19.20 7.58 -16.30
C PRO A 39 17.88 7.81 -17.01
N THR A 40 17.67 7.12 -18.12
CA THR A 40 16.42 7.24 -18.86
C THR A 40 15.36 6.77 -17.89
N LYS A 41 14.61 7.71 -17.29
CA LYS A 41 13.53 7.40 -16.35
C LYS A 41 12.62 6.42 -17.08
N LYS A 42 12.70 5.12 -16.75
CA LYS A 42 11.78 4.13 -17.28
C LYS A 42 10.38 4.68 -17.06
N SER A 43 9.69 4.96 -18.16
CA SER A 43 8.34 5.51 -18.09
C SER A 43 7.46 4.45 -17.45
N VAL A 44 7.07 4.67 -16.19
CA VAL A 44 6.16 3.77 -15.48
C VAL A 44 4.84 3.75 -16.26
N LYS A 45 4.44 2.59 -16.78
CA LYS A 45 3.17 2.45 -17.52
C LYS A 45 2.03 2.25 -16.53
N LYS A 46 0.87 2.85 -16.84
CA LYS A 46 -0.36 2.66 -16.07
C LYS A 46 -1.03 1.35 -16.45
N ASN A 47 -1.64 0.67 -15.48
CA ASN A 47 -2.45 -0.51 -15.74
C ASN A 47 -3.81 -0.11 -16.36
N GLU A 48 -4.40 -0.99 -17.18
CA GLU A 48 -5.74 -0.75 -17.72
C GLU A 48 -6.75 -0.66 -16.58
N SER A 49 -7.56 0.39 -16.57
CA SER A 49 -8.48 0.70 -15.47
C SER A 49 -9.92 0.40 -15.86
N VAL A 50 -10.70 -0.03 -14.88
CA VAL A 50 -12.15 -0.23 -15.02
C VAL A 50 -12.92 0.97 -14.51
N ASN A 51 -14.12 1.17 -15.06
CA ASN A 51 -15.04 2.20 -14.58
C ASN A 51 -15.82 1.72 -13.35
N LEU A 52 -16.19 2.67 -12.50
CA LEU A 52 -17.09 2.44 -11.37
C LEU A 52 -18.56 2.32 -11.82
N PRO A 53 -19.41 1.58 -11.09
CA PRO A 53 -19.11 0.81 -9.88
C PRO A 53 -18.33 -0.49 -10.17
N VAL A 54 -17.57 -0.97 -9.19
CA VAL A 54 -16.77 -2.20 -9.31
C VAL A 54 -17.11 -3.14 -8.17
N THR A 55 -17.63 -4.32 -8.51
CA THR A 55 -17.81 -5.41 -7.55
C THR A 55 -16.45 -5.97 -7.14
N ILE A 56 -16.18 -6.08 -5.84
CA ILE A 56 -14.91 -6.61 -5.32
C ILE A 56 -15.06 -7.93 -4.58
N PHE A 57 -16.26 -8.26 -4.15
CA PHE A 57 -16.56 -9.54 -3.52
C PHE A 57 -17.95 -9.99 -3.94
N LYS A 58 -18.07 -11.26 -4.29
CA LYS A 58 -19.34 -11.93 -4.55
C LYS A 58 -19.28 -13.34 -3.99
N ASP A 59 -20.25 -13.69 -3.17
CA ASP A 59 -20.49 -15.07 -2.73
C ASP A 59 -21.95 -15.42 -2.95
N SER A 60 -22.20 -16.25 -3.95
CA SER A 60 -23.54 -16.69 -4.37
C SER A 60 -24.16 -17.70 -3.40
N LYS A 61 -23.37 -18.25 -2.47
CA LYS A 61 -23.80 -19.25 -1.48
C LYS A 61 -23.55 -18.75 -0.05
N TYR A 62 -23.51 -17.44 0.15
CA TYR A 62 -23.28 -16.82 1.43
C TYR A 62 -24.32 -17.28 2.45
N GLU A 63 -23.87 -17.86 3.56
CA GLU A 63 -24.76 -18.46 4.56
C GLU A 63 -24.95 -17.52 5.76
N VAL A 64 -26.19 -17.08 5.96
CA VAL A 64 -26.59 -16.26 7.11
C VAL A 64 -27.72 -16.98 7.83
N GLU A 65 -27.47 -17.41 9.07
CA GLU A 65 -28.45 -18.13 9.89
C GLU A 65 -29.13 -19.29 9.14
N MET A 66 -28.29 -20.17 8.54
CA MET A 66 -28.69 -21.33 7.75
C MET A 66 -29.50 -21.02 6.48
N GLN A 67 -29.62 -19.74 6.09
CA GLN A 67 -30.16 -19.32 4.80
C GLN A 67 -29.03 -18.99 3.84
N LYS A 68 -29.04 -19.63 2.67
CA LYS A 68 -28.19 -19.24 1.55
C LYS A 68 -28.78 -18.03 0.85
N VAL A 69 -28.00 -16.96 0.80
CA VAL A 69 -28.27 -15.73 0.06
C VAL A 69 -27.05 -15.43 -0.83
N GLY A 70 -27.26 -14.74 -1.94
CA GLY A 70 -26.14 -14.13 -2.67
C GLY A 70 -25.73 -12.85 -1.94
N PHE A 71 -24.43 -12.67 -1.70
CA PHE A 71 -23.87 -11.45 -1.11
C PHE A 71 -22.90 -10.79 -2.08
N THR A 72 -23.00 -9.47 -2.22
CA THR A 72 -22.14 -8.66 -3.08
C THR A 72 -21.61 -7.44 -2.34
N ARG A 73 -20.32 -7.14 -2.51
CA ARG A 73 -19.70 -5.89 -2.09
C ARG A 73 -19.14 -5.16 -3.30
N SER A 74 -19.51 -3.90 -3.45
CA SER A 74 -19.08 -3.07 -4.57
C SER A 74 -18.53 -1.74 -4.10
N ILE A 75 -17.50 -1.24 -4.79
CA ILE A 75 -17.08 0.16 -4.70
C ILE A 75 -17.95 0.95 -5.67
N THR A 76 -18.59 2.00 -5.17
CA THR A 76 -19.54 2.81 -5.95
C THR A 76 -18.95 4.14 -6.37
N SER A 77 -18.10 4.75 -5.53
CA SER A 77 -17.36 5.95 -5.88
C SER A 77 -16.01 6.03 -5.17
N VAL A 78 -15.10 6.78 -5.77
CA VAL A 78 -13.82 7.19 -5.16
C VAL A 78 -13.73 8.71 -5.24
N GLU A 79 -13.29 9.35 -4.16
CA GLU A 79 -13.13 10.80 -4.08
C GLU A 79 -11.80 11.11 -3.39
N MET A 80 -11.04 12.04 -3.95
CA MET A 80 -9.83 12.56 -3.33
C MET A 80 -10.01 14.04 -3.01
N LYS A 81 -9.78 14.42 -1.74
CA LYS A 81 -9.97 15.78 -1.25
C LYS A 81 -8.93 16.17 -0.20
N ASP A 82 -8.91 17.45 0.14
CA ASP A 82 -8.11 17.96 1.25
C ASP A 82 -8.70 17.55 2.61
N PHE A 83 -7.82 17.37 3.60
CA PHE A 83 -8.27 17.24 4.98
C PHE A 83 -8.73 18.60 5.52
N ASP A 84 -9.90 18.58 6.14
CA ASP A 84 -10.39 19.65 7.03
C ASP A 84 -10.34 19.18 8.49
N GLN A 85 -10.74 20.03 9.43
CA GLN A 85 -10.70 19.69 10.86
C GLN A 85 -11.61 18.49 11.20
N THR A 86 -12.79 18.40 10.58
CA THR A 86 -13.77 17.36 10.87
C THR A 86 -13.32 16.01 10.34
N SER A 87 -12.86 15.97 9.09
CA SER A 87 -12.34 14.78 8.43
C SER A 87 -11.06 14.28 9.07
N GLU A 88 -10.18 15.16 9.56
CA GLU A 88 -9.00 14.78 10.34
C GLU A 88 -9.38 14.07 11.66
N LEU A 89 -10.34 14.61 12.42
CA LEU A 89 -10.83 13.98 13.64
C LEU A 89 -11.45 12.61 13.36
N ASN A 90 -12.34 12.54 12.36
CA ASN A 90 -12.99 11.29 11.96
C ASN A 90 -11.98 10.24 11.49
N PHE A 91 -10.97 10.67 10.74
CA PHE A 91 -9.91 9.80 10.27
C PHE A 91 -9.11 9.23 11.45
N TRP A 92 -8.70 10.08 12.40
CA TRP A 92 -7.95 9.61 13.57
C TRP A 92 -8.74 8.70 14.50
N ASP A 93 -10.06 8.81 14.55
CA ASP A 93 -10.89 7.86 15.30
C ASP A 93 -10.81 6.44 14.68
N ARG A 94 -10.82 6.35 13.34
CA ARG A 94 -10.67 5.08 12.60
C ARG A 94 -9.30 4.44 12.79
N TYR A 95 -8.25 5.26 12.87
CA TYR A 95 -6.85 4.83 12.94
C TYR A 95 -6.20 5.08 14.29
N LYS A 96 -7.00 5.15 15.37
CA LYS A 96 -6.57 5.60 16.70
C LYS A 96 -5.41 4.83 17.33
N SER A 97 -5.21 3.57 16.93
CA SER A 97 -4.12 2.70 17.39
C SER A 97 -2.76 2.99 16.75
N TYR A 98 -2.66 3.95 15.82
CA TYR A 98 -1.38 4.29 15.22
C TYR A 98 -0.52 5.11 16.19
N GLU A 99 0.51 4.48 16.75
CA GLU A 99 1.32 5.06 17.83
C GLU A 99 2.07 6.34 17.40
N LYS A 100 2.49 6.40 16.13
CA LYS A 100 3.25 7.52 15.55
C LYS A 100 2.38 8.67 15.02
N ARG A 101 1.06 8.69 15.31
CA ARG A 101 0.12 9.71 14.81
C ARG A 101 0.57 11.16 15.06
N LYS A 102 1.27 11.42 16.17
CA LYS A 102 1.73 12.78 16.54
C LYS A 102 2.73 13.38 15.54
N ASN A 103 3.37 12.54 14.72
CA ASN A 103 4.37 12.95 13.74
C ASN A 103 3.75 13.15 12.34
N ILE A 104 2.43 12.95 12.19
CA ILE A 104 1.72 13.03 10.91
C ILE A 104 0.90 14.32 10.87
N LYS A 105 1.17 15.17 9.87
CA LYS A 105 0.39 16.38 9.60
C LYS A 105 -0.55 16.12 8.42
N LEU A 106 -1.75 15.60 8.70
CA LEU A 106 -2.68 15.18 7.63
C LEU A 106 -3.04 16.31 6.67
N LYS A 107 -3.31 17.52 7.19
CA LYS A 107 -3.68 18.68 6.37
C LYS A 107 -2.56 19.17 5.44
N ASP A 108 -1.32 19.09 5.90
CA ASP A 108 -0.19 19.67 5.18
C ASP A 108 0.41 18.68 4.18
N ASP A 109 0.49 17.40 4.57
CA ASP A 109 1.31 16.40 3.89
C ASP A 109 0.48 15.35 3.12
N TYR A 110 -0.85 15.29 3.31
CA TYR A 110 -1.71 14.23 2.78
C TYR A 110 -2.99 14.76 2.11
N LYS A 111 -3.51 13.98 1.17
CA LYS A 111 -4.91 14.04 0.70
C LYS A 111 -5.72 12.93 1.36
N LEU A 112 -7.00 13.19 1.59
CA LEU A 112 -7.96 12.19 2.01
C LEU A 112 -8.57 11.51 0.78
N LEU A 113 -8.35 10.21 0.64
CA LEU A 113 -9.04 9.34 -0.30
C LEU A 113 -10.22 8.67 0.40
N ILE A 114 -11.42 8.89 -0.10
CA ILE A 114 -12.67 8.26 0.35
C ILE A 114 -13.13 7.28 -0.71
N ILE A 115 -13.40 6.05 -0.31
CA ILE A 115 -13.82 4.97 -1.19
C ILE A 115 -15.17 4.48 -0.67
N ASN A 116 -16.23 4.89 -1.35
CA ASN A 116 -17.60 4.57 -0.95
C ASN A 116 -17.99 3.20 -1.49
N MET A 117 -18.73 2.45 -0.69
CA MET A 117 -19.01 1.05 -0.92
C MET A 117 -20.45 0.70 -0.53
N THR A 118 -20.98 -0.34 -1.17
CA THR A 118 -22.27 -0.95 -0.84
C THR A 118 -22.11 -2.43 -0.49
N HIS A 119 -22.99 -2.89 0.38
CA HIS A 119 -23.27 -4.30 0.63
C HIS A 119 -24.70 -4.61 0.19
N GLU A 120 -24.84 -5.64 -0.62
CA GLU A 120 -26.12 -6.04 -1.21
C GLU A 120 -26.32 -7.54 -1.05
N THR A 121 -27.58 -7.94 -0.85
CA THR A 121 -27.99 -9.35 -0.90
C THR A 121 -29.00 -9.57 -2.01
N ASP A 122 -28.93 -10.70 -2.70
CA ASP A 122 -29.84 -11.03 -3.81
C ASP A 122 -31.29 -11.22 -3.37
N ARG A 123 -31.50 -11.43 -2.06
CA ARG A 123 -32.79 -11.61 -1.40
C ARG A 123 -32.67 -11.20 0.06
N LYS A 124 -33.81 -10.94 0.69
CA LYS A 124 -33.85 -10.64 2.13
C LYS A 124 -33.23 -11.79 2.93
N ALA A 125 -32.11 -11.51 3.59
CA ALA A 125 -31.48 -12.40 4.54
C ALA A 125 -32.26 -12.43 5.86
N ARG A 126 -32.27 -13.59 6.54
CA ARG A 126 -32.87 -13.77 7.87
C ARG A 126 -32.25 -12.88 8.94
N SER A 127 -31.00 -12.48 8.73
CA SER A 127 -30.23 -11.60 9.59
C SER A 127 -29.29 -10.76 8.75
N HIS A 128 -28.60 -9.82 9.40
CA HIS A 128 -27.71 -8.91 8.70
C HIS A 128 -26.45 -9.66 8.26
N PRO A 129 -25.95 -9.40 7.04
CA PRO A 129 -24.73 -10.02 6.56
C PRO A 129 -23.54 -9.70 7.47
N LEU A 130 -22.68 -10.69 7.67
CA LEU A 130 -21.52 -10.64 8.56
C LEU A 130 -20.31 -10.11 7.80
N GLU A 131 -20.30 -8.85 7.40
CA GLU A 131 -19.21 -8.33 6.58
C GLU A 131 -19.03 -6.83 6.75
N ALA A 132 -17.78 -6.39 6.66
CA ALA A 132 -17.40 -4.99 6.72
C ALA A 132 -16.97 -4.40 5.39
N TYR A 133 -16.97 -3.07 5.35
CA TYR A 133 -16.35 -2.30 4.28
C TYR A 133 -14.83 -2.44 4.37
N MET A 134 -14.34 -3.52 3.78
CA MET A 134 -12.92 -3.87 3.71
C MET A 134 -12.56 -4.33 2.30
N PHE A 135 -11.28 -4.19 1.96
CA PHE A 135 -10.73 -4.77 0.75
C PHE A 135 -10.28 -6.21 0.98
N ASN A 136 -10.25 -6.98 -0.10
CA ASN A 136 -9.59 -8.27 -0.09
C ASN A 136 -8.08 -8.09 0.07
N LYS A 137 -7.44 -8.94 0.88
CA LYS A 137 -5.98 -8.99 1.03
C LYS A 137 -5.28 -9.01 -0.34
N GLY A 138 -4.25 -8.18 -0.49
CA GLY A 138 -3.53 -7.96 -1.75
C GLY A 138 -4.05 -6.79 -2.59
N SER A 139 -5.16 -6.17 -2.18
CA SER A 139 -5.60 -4.88 -2.71
C SER A 139 -4.81 -3.76 -2.05
N GLY A 140 -4.60 -2.66 -2.76
CA GLY A 140 -3.77 -1.56 -2.28
C GLY A 140 -3.53 -0.47 -3.31
N LEU A 141 -2.79 0.55 -2.91
CA LEU A 141 -2.43 1.66 -3.80
C LEU A 141 -1.17 1.34 -4.57
N VAL A 142 -1.18 1.66 -5.86
CA VAL A 142 -0.05 1.43 -6.76
C VAL A 142 0.21 2.62 -7.67
N ILE A 143 1.47 2.72 -8.14
CA ILE A 143 1.86 3.56 -9.27
C ILE A 143 2.53 2.64 -10.31
N GLY A 144 1.80 2.33 -11.39
CA GLY A 144 2.16 1.20 -12.26
C GLY A 144 2.03 -0.11 -11.48
N ASP A 145 3.12 -0.88 -11.41
CA ASP A 145 3.16 -2.16 -10.68
C ASP A 145 3.72 -2.03 -9.26
N GLU A 146 4.15 -0.83 -8.86
CA GLU A 146 4.78 -0.59 -7.58
C GLU A 146 3.75 -0.33 -6.49
N GLU A 147 3.78 -1.14 -5.43
CA GLU A 147 2.94 -0.97 -4.25
C GLU A 147 3.46 0.14 -3.33
N LEU A 148 2.60 1.10 -3.02
CA LEU A 148 3.00 2.27 -2.23
C LEU A 148 3.14 1.97 -0.73
N ALA A 149 2.48 0.91 -0.24
CA ALA A 149 2.59 0.47 1.15
C ALA A 149 4.05 0.16 1.53
N ILE A 150 4.80 -0.49 0.64
CA ILE A 150 6.20 -0.88 0.88
C ILE A 150 7.10 0.34 1.10
N LYS A 151 6.72 1.51 0.58
CA LYS A 151 7.49 2.76 0.66
C LYS A 151 7.07 3.69 1.79
N ASN A 152 5.92 3.46 2.41
CA ASN A 152 5.35 4.37 3.39
C ASN A 152 4.67 3.59 4.51
N GLU A 153 5.30 3.61 5.70
CA GLU A 153 4.83 2.90 6.90
C GLU A 153 3.36 3.23 7.24
N PHE A 154 2.96 4.48 7.09
CA PHE A 154 1.60 4.89 7.44
C PHE A 154 0.58 4.39 6.41
N LEU A 155 0.92 4.34 5.12
CA LEU A 155 0.08 3.71 4.11
C LEU A 155 -0.02 2.19 4.31
N ASP A 156 1.09 1.53 4.65
CA ASP A 156 1.10 0.10 4.96
C ASP A 156 0.16 -0.21 6.13
N TYR A 157 0.31 0.52 7.24
CA TYR A 157 -0.56 0.40 8.41
C TYR A 157 -2.05 0.56 8.05
N GLN A 158 -2.40 1.60 7.29
CA GLN A 158 -3.78 1.82 6.87
C GLN A 158 -4.31 0.67 6.00
N GLN A 159 -3.50 0.21 5.02
CA GLN A 159 -3.86 -0.87 4.12
C GLN A 159 -4.03 -2.21 4.84
N GLN A 160 -3.17 -2.49 5.83
CA GLN A 160 -3.33 -3.65 6.71
C GLN A 160 -4.66 -3.58 7.47
N ILE A 161 -4.98 -2.42 8.05
CA ILE A 161 -6.25 -2.24 8.78
C ILE A 161 -7.45 -2.49 7.86
N ILE A 162 -7.51 -1.87 6.69
CA ILE A 162 -8.68 -1.98 5.81
C ILE A 162 -8.78 -3.31 5.05
N THR A 163 -7.78 -4.20 5.19
CA THR A 163 -7.81 -5.56 4.62
C THR A 163 -7.93 -6.66 5.67
N THR A 164 -7.66 -6.37 6.95
CA THR A 164 -7.58 -7.40 8.00
C THR A 164 -8.31 -7.05 9.30
N VAL A 165 -8.48 -5.77 9.63
CA VAL A 165 -8.97 -5.34 10.96
C VAL A 165 -10.28 -4.57 10.90
N TYR A 166 -10.44 -3.65 9.94
CA TYR A 166 -11.55 -2.71 9.94
C TYR A 166 -12.89 -3.43 9.75
N ASN A 167 -13.59 -3.57 10.88
CA ASN A 167 -14.87 -4.23 11.09
C ASN A 167 -14.91 -5.73 10.78
N VAL A 168 -13.98 -6.54 11.30
CA VAL A 168 -14.21 -7.99 11.40
C VAL A 168 -15.41 -8.24 12.33
N GLY A 169 -16.62 -8.37 11.79
CA GLY A 169 -17.85 -8.53 12.58
C GLY A 169 -19.15 -8.22 11.83
N ARG A 170 -20.30 -8.43 12.51
CA ARG A 170 -21.63 -8.13 11.96
C ARG A 170 -21.76 -6.63 11.72
N ASN A 171 -22.26 -6.24 10.54
CA ASN A 171 -22.56 -4.83 10.27
C ASN A 171 -23.98 -4.70 9.73
N LEU A 172 -24.72 -3.71 10.25
CA LEU A 172 -26.11 -3.42 9.84
C LEU A 172 -26.17 -2.43 8.68
N LYS A 173 -25.04 -1.81 8.30
CA LYS A 173 -24.99 -0.75 7.30
C LYS A 173 -24.89 -1.34 5.90
N GLU A 174 -25.80 -0.95 5.01
CA GLU A 174 -25.79 -1.25 3.57
C GLU A 174 -24.85 -0.36 2.76
N LYS A 175 -24.43 0.77 3.35
CA LYS A 175 -23.42 1.68 2.80
C LYS A 175 -22.33 1.98 3.81
N GLY A 176 -21.13 2.22 3.31
CA GLY A 176 -20.01 2.68 4.11
C GLY A 176 -18.84 3.12 3.26
N ASP A 177 -17.76 3.50 3.93
CA ASP A 177 -16.59 4.05 3.29
C ASP A 177 -15.31 3.51 3.91
N ILE A 178 -14.30 3.38 3.05
CA ILE A 178 -12.90 3.26 3.44
C ILE A 178 -12.26 4.64 3.26
N GLN A 179 -11.45 5.04 4.23
CA GLN A 179 -10.72 6.31 4.20
C GLN A 179 -9.23 6.05 4.28
N LEU A 180 -8.46 6.64 3.38
CA LEU A 180 -7.00 6.55 3.35
C LEU A 180 -6.39 7.95 3.27
N ALA A 181 -5.36 8.21 4.07
CA ALA A 181 -4.50 9.37 3.96
C ALA A 181 -3.38 9.05 2.98
N ILE A 182 -3.39 9.72 1.82
CA ILE A 182 -2.44 9.54 0.73
C ILE A 182 -1.42 10.67 0.76
N PRO A 183 -0.11 10.40 0.92
CA PRO A 183 0.93 11.42 0.82
C PRO A 183 0.75 12.26 -0.45
N ASN A 184 0.91 13.58 -0.31
CA ASN A 184 0.73 14.54 -1.40
C ASN A 184 1.61 14.24 -2.62
N GLU A 185 2.78 13.64 -2.41
CA GLU A 185 3.68 13.18 -3.48
C GLU A 185 3.06 12.10 -4.38
N TYR A 186 2.25 11.20 -3.81
CA TYR A 186 1.57 10.14 -4.56
C TYR A 186 0.23 10.62 -5.10
N ALA A 187 -0.53 11.41 -4.32
CA ALA A 187 -1.82 11.93 -4.71
C ALA A 187 -1.77 12.72 -6.04
N LYS A 188 -0.69 13.49 -6.27
CA LYS A 188 -0.47 14.26 -7.50
C LYS A 188 -0.03 13.43 -8.71
N ASN A 189 0.25 12.14 -8.52
CA ASN A 189 0.77 11.29 -9.59
C ASN A 189 -0.38 10.77 -10.46
N LYS A 190 -0.43 11.20 -11.73
CA LYS A 190 -1.44 10.80 -12.73
C LYS A 190 -1.57 9.28 -12.97
N ARG A 191 -0.63 8.48 -12.46
CA ARG A 191 -0.59 7.02 -12.57
C ARG A 191 -0.97 6.32 -11.26
N LEU A 192 -1.36 7.07 -10.23
CA LEU A 192 -1.91 6.52 -9.00
C LEU A 192 -3.18 5.75 -9.33
N GLN A 193 -3.22 4.50 -8.87
CA GLN A 193 -4.36 3.60 -9.05
C GLN A 193 -4.64 2.85 -7.76
N LEU A 194 -5.89 2.43 -7.61
CA LEU A 194 -6.29 1.45 -6.62
C LEU A 194 -6.28 0.06 -7.29
N LYS A 195 -5.33 -0.79 -6.90
CA LYS A 195 -5.31 -2.20 -7.26
C LYS A 195 -6.29 -2.95 -6.36
N LEU A 196 -7.17 -3.73 -6.96
CA LEU A 196 -8.19 -4.51 -6.26
C LEU A 196 -8.08 -5.98 -6.62
N VAL A 197 -8.08 -6.81 -5.59
CA VAL A 197 -8.34 -8.24 -5.71
C VAL A 197 -9.85 -8.43 -5.64
N GLN A 198 -10.46 -8.82 -6.76
CA GLN A 198 -11.84 -9.30 -6.80
C GLN A 198 -11.87 -10.77 -6.36
N LYS A 199 -12.88 -11.13 -5.56
CA LYS A 199 -13.16 -12.52 -5.16
C LYS A 199 -14.59 -12.88 -5.49
N PHE A 200 -14.81 -13.68 -6.54
CA PHE A 200 -16.15 -14.09 -6.98
C PHE A 200 -16.26 -15.60 -6.87
N ASP A 201 -17.12 -16.07 -5.96
CA ASP A 201 -17.45 -17.50 -5.81
C ASP A 201 -16.20 -18.41 -5.66
N GLY A 202 -15.14 -17.88 -5.04
CA GLY A 202 -13.86 -18.57 -4.82
C GLY A 202 -12.77 -18.26 -5.85
N GLU A 203 -13.08 -17.59 -6.96
CA GLU A 203 -12.13 -17.18 -7.99
C GLU A 203 -11.59 -15.77 -7.75
N ASN A 204 -10.31 -15.56 -8.05
CA ASN A 204 -9.64 -14.27 -7.87
C ASN A 204 -9.36 -13.61 -9.23
N LYS A 205 -9.64 -12.31 -9.32
CA LYS A 205 -9.24 -11.47 -10.46
C LYS A 205 -8.62 -10.17 -9.97
N LEU A 206 -7.64 -9.64 -10.70
CA LEU A 206 -7.09 -8.31 -10.46
C LEU A 206 -7.76 -7.28 -11.36
N VAL A 207 -8.14 -6.15 -10.78
CA VAL A 207 -8.60 -4.96 -11.51
C VAL A 207 -7.97 -3.71 -10.91
N TYR A 208 -7.95 -2.64 -11.69
CA TYR A 208 -7.39 -1.37 -11.30
C TYR A 208 -8.44 -0.28 -11.47
N ILE A 209 -8.55 0.63 -10.50
CA ILE A 209 -9.38 1.82 -10.61
C ILE A 209 -8.45 3.03 -10.69
N ASP A 210 -8.75 3.92 -11.64
CA ASP A 210 -8.07 5.19 -11.75
C ASP A 210 -8.47 6.12 -10.60
N LEU A 211 -7.50 6.82 -10.00
CA LEU A 211 -7.71 7.75 -8.91
C LEU A 211 -7.49 9.22 -9.31
N ASN A 212 -7.18 9.51 -10.58
CA ASN A 212 -6.96 10.87 -11.10
C ASN A 212 -7.72 11.14 -12.40
#